data_AF-A0A932MYM2-F1
#
_entry.id   AF-A0A932MYM2-F1
#
_cell.length_a   1.000
_cell.length_b   1.000
_cell.length_c   1.000
_cell.angle_alpha   90.00
_cell.angle_beta   90.00
_cell.angle_gamma   90.00
#
_symmetry.space_group_name_H-M   'P 1'
#
loop_
_entity.id
_entity.type
_entity.pdbx_description
1 polymer ?
#
loop_
_entity_poly.entity_id
_entity_poly.type
_entity_poly.pdbx_seq_one_letter_code
_entity_poly.pdbx_strand_id
1 'polypeptide(L)'
;MQSTLLRVFERRLLKKNARERILSTFDKIQEAPGLEGPLFVLAHLLVPHPPYLFDRNGAQPPDLPFKLQDEVWKNKAAHVEQTLFTNVKVLAMVDALLGAPGPAPIIIVQGDHGSAASGTFKSPTEELIRERMRILSAFYFPEHRRPQPPADITPVNTFRFIFTHFFAARLPLLEDKLYFSTYERPYAFEDVTALLRATDGSASSATQD
;
A
#
# COMPACT_ATOMS: atom_id res chain seq x y z
N MET A 1 -20.97 28.22 11.56
CA MET A 1 -21.41 27.92 10.18
C MET A 1 -21.51 26.41 9.98
N GLN A 2 -22.64 25.80 10.36
CA GLN A 2 -22.77 24.34 10.45
C GLN A 2 -24.17 23.85 10.00
N SER A 3 -24.63 24.14 8.78
CA SER A 3 -25.79 23.44 8.16
C SER A 3 -26.24 24.09 6.86
N THR A 4 -25.57 23.80 5.73
CA THR A 4 -26.10 24.18 4.41
C THR A 4 -26.09 22.97 3.47
N LEU A 5 -27.16 22.85 2.68
CA LEU A 5 -27.31 21.85 1.61
C LEU A 5 -26.12 21.86 0.63
N LEU A 6 -25.50 23.04 0.44
CA LEU A 6 -24.29 23.21 -0.37
C LEU A 6 -23.16 22.25 0.06
N ARG A 7 -22.97 22.02 1.37
CA ARG A 7 -21.95 21.10 1.89
C ARG A 7 -22.23 19.64 1.51
N VAL A 8 -23.51 19.26 1.36
CA VAL A 8 -23.89 17.91 0.90
C VAL A 8 -23.54 17.74 -0.57
N PHE A 9 -23.83 18.75 -1.40
CA PHE A 9 -23.46 18.75 -2.82
C PHE A 9 -21.93 18.77 -3.02
N GLU A 10 -21.21 19.63 -2.32
CA GLU A 10 -19.74 19.69 -2.34
C GLU A 10 -19.12 18.34 -1.91
N ARG A 11 -19.58 17.75 -0.80
CA ARG A 11 -19.10 16.44 -0.36
C ARG A 11 -19.39 15.34 -1.38
N ARG A 12 -20.56 15.35 -2.02
CA ARG A 12 -20.90 14.40 -3.09
C ARG A 12 -19.99 14.58 -4.31
N LEU A 13 -19.72 15.82 -4.71
CA LEU A 13 -18.83 16.13 -5.83
C LEU A 13 -17.38 15.71 -5.53
N LEU A 14 -16.86 16.05 -4.34
CA LEU A 14 -15.53 15.65 -3.90
C LEU A 14 -15.38 14.12 -3.80
N LYS A 15 -16.40 13.42 -3.25
CA LYS A 15 -16.44 11.94 -3.23
C LYS A 15 -16.40 11.35 -4.64
N LYS A 16 -17.23 11.88 -5.54
CA LYS A 16 -17.29 11.45 -6.94
C LYS A 16 -15.94 11.63 -7.64
N ASN A 17 -15.36 12.82 -7.55
CA ASN A 17 -14.06 13.14 -8.13
C ASN A 17 -12.93 12.26 -7.56
N ALA A 18 -12.96 11.96 -6.26
CA ALA A 18 -11.97 11.07 -5.63
C ALA A 18 -12.07 9.63 -6.17
N ARG A 19 -13.28 9.08 -6.29
CA ARG A 19 -13.51 7.75 -6.88
C ARG A 19 -13.04 7.69 -8.32
N GLU A 20 -13.43 8.67 -9.13
CA GLU A 20 -13.05 8.76 -10.54
C GLU A 20 -11.53 8.86 -10.70
N ARG A 21 -10.85 9.64 -9.86
CA ARG A 21 -9.39 9.74 -9.88
C ARG A 21 -8.70 8.41 -9.58
N ILE A 22 -9.20 7.66 -8.59
CA ILE A 22 -8.65 6.35 -8.23
C ILE A 22 -8.82 5.36 -9.41
N LEU A 23 -10.02 5.27 -9.96
CA LEU A 23 -10.32 4.39 -11.09
C LEU A 23 -9.50 4.78 -12.33
N SER A 24 -9.46 6.07 -12.66
CA SER A 24 -8.67 6.59 -13.77
C SER A 24 -7.17 6.34 -13.60
N THR A 25 -6.66 6.31 -12.37
CA THR A 25 -5.25 5.97 -12.13
C THR A 25 -4.98 4.50 -12.48
N PHE A 26 -5.86 3.57 -12.08
CA PHE A 26 -5.74 2.17 -12.50
C PHE A 26 -5.81 2.01 -14.02
N ASP A 27 -6.70 2.74 -14.70
CA ASP A 27 -6.84 2.67 -16.15
C ASP A 27 -5.58 3.20 -16.85
N LYS A 28 -5.06 4.37 -16.44
CA LYS A 28 -3.87 4.98 -17.06
C LYS A 28 -2.58 4.18 -16.89
N ILE A 29 -2.42 3.45 -15.80
CA ILE A 29 -1.24 2.59 -15.61
C ILE A 29 -1.18 1.52 -16.72
N GLN A 30 -2.34 1.01 -17.14
CA GLN A 30 -2.44 -0.04 -18.17
C GLN A 30 -2.10 0.47 -19.57
N GLU A 31 -2.06 1.78 -19.79
CA GLU A 31 -1.65 2.39 -21.06
C GLU A 31 -0.11 2.45 -21.21
N ALA A 32 0.64 2.28 -20.11
CA ALA A 32 2.10 2.42 -20.10
C ALA A 32 2.81 1.55 -21.15
N PRO A 33 2.45 0.27 -21.40
CA PRO A 33 3.11 -0.54 -22.43
C PRO A 33 3.03 0.04 -23.85
N GLY A 34 2.10 0.96 -24.13
CA GLY A 34 1.99 1.64 -25.42
C GLY A 34 2.89 2.86 -25.59
N LEU A 35 3.63 3.27 -24.55
CA LEU A 35 4.53 4.42 -24.62
C LEU A 35 5.91 4.01 -25.14
N GLU A 36 6.55 4.90 -25.90
CA GLU A 36 7.88 4.64 -26.46
C GLU A 36 9.01 4.81 -25.43
N GLY A 37 10.05 3.98 -25.57
CA GLY A 37 11.29 4.08 -24.79
C GLY A 37 11.28 3.30 -23.45
N PRO A 38 12.38 3.35 -22.69
CA PRO A 38 12.44 2.74 -21.36
C PRO A 38 11.59 3.55 -20.37
N LEU A 39 10.61 2.90 -19.75
CA LEU A 39 9.66 3.55 -18.84
C LEU A 39 9.95 3.23 -17.39
N PHE A 40 9.84 4.26 -16.54
CA PHE A 40 9.70 4.10 -15.10
C PHE A 40 8.36 4.72 -14.69
N VAL A 41 7.39 3.87 -14.34
CA VAL A 41 6.04 4.31 -13.96
C VAL A 41 5.91 4.26 -12.45
N LEU A 42 5.67 5.42 -11.84
CA LEU A 42 5.28 5.54 -10.44
C LEU A 42 3.81 5.92 -10.35
N ALA A 43 3.01 5.10 -9.67
CA ALA A 43 1.62 5.39 -9.37
C ALA A 43 1.36 5.29 -7.88
N HIS A 44 0.79 6.35 -7.31
CA HIS A 44 0.38 6.38 -5.91
C HIS A 44 -1.15 6.25 -5.84
N LEU A 45 -1.61 5.10 -5.34
CA LEU A 45 -3.02 4.80 -5.16
C LEU A 45 -3.39 5.07 -3.70
N LEU A 46 -4.35 5.96 -3.47
CA LEU A 46 -4.80 6.28 -2.12
C LEU A 46 -5.59 5.13 -1.47
N VAL A 47 -6.09 4.17 -2.24
CA VAL A 47 -6.78 3.00 -1.67
C VAL A 47 -5.75 2.01 -1.10
N PRO A 48 -6.04 1.35 0.05
CA PRO A 48 -7.31 1.34 0.78
C PRO A 48 -7.42 2.35 1.94
N HIS A 49 -6.68 3.47 1.92
CA HIS A 49 -6.74 4.52 2.95
C HIS A 49 -8.16 5.12 3.08
N PRO A 50 -8.59 5.58 4.28
CA PRO A 50 -9.80 6.37 4.43
C PRO A 50 -9.70 7.72 3.67
N PRO A 51 -10.79 8.33 3.18
CA PRO A 51 -12.16 7.87 3.30
C PRO A 51 -12.39 6.58 2.52
N TYR A 52 -13.24 5.70 3.07
CA TYR A 52 -13.62 4.47 2.37
C TYR A 52 -14.70 4.79 1.35
N LEU A 53 -14.33 4.75 0.08
CA LEU A 53 -15.13 5.21 -1.07
C LEU A 53 -15.76 4.07 -1.86
N PHE A 54 -15.31 2.84 -1.59
CA PHE A 54 -15.74 1.64 -2.28
C PHE A 54 -16.10 0.56 -1.26
N ASP A 55 -17.23 -0.11 -1.45
CA ASP A 55 -17.46 -1.42 -0.87
C ASP A 55 -16.73 -2.51 -1.69
N ARG A 56 -16.83 -3.78 -1.28
CA ARG A 56 -16.17 -4.89 -2.01
C ARG A 56 -16.55 -5.00 -3.49
N ASN A 57 -17.71 -4.48 -3.89
CA ASN A 57 -18.23 -4.52 -5.26
C ASN A 57 -17.89 -3.25 -6.05
N GLY A 58 -17.20 -2.28 -5.42
CA GLY A 58 -16.88 -0.99 -6.02
C GLY A 58 -18.02 0.03 -5.97
N ALA A 59 -19.14 -0.27 -5.33
CA ALA A 59 -20.20 0.70 -5.11
C ALA A 59 -19.83 1.66 -3.97
N GLN A 60 -20.48 2.82 -3.91
CA GLN A 60 -20.22 3.77 -2.83
C GLN A 60 -20.89 3.27 -1.54
N PRO A 61 -20.13 3.06 -0.44
CA PRO A 61 -20.73 2.67 0.83
C PRO A 61 -21.69 3.75 1.36
N PRO A 62 -22.86 3.37 1.91
CA PRO A 62 -23.74 4.32 2.59
C PRO A 62 -23.07 4.82 3.89
N ASP A 63 -23.36 6.07 4.25
CA ASP A 63 -23.13 6.65 5.58
C ASP A 63 -21.68 6.64 6.14
N LEU A 64 -20.66 6.45 5.30
CA LEU A 64 -19.27 6.57 5.75
C LEU A 64 -18.74 8.02 5.73
N PRO A 65 -17.98 8.42 6.78
CA PRO A 65 -17.40 9.75 6.88
C PRO A 65 -16.36 9.98 5.78
N PHE A 66 -16.42 11.16 5.16
CA PHE A 66 -15.38 11.62 4.25
C PHE A 66 -14.27 12.33 5.04
N LYS A 67 -13.35 11.56 5.60
CA LYS A 67 -12.17 12.05 6.34
C LYS A 67 -10.96 11.18 6.02
N LEU A 68 -9.78 11.80 6.02
CA LEU A 68 -8.50 11.13 5.79
C LEU A 68 -7.86 10.59 7.08
N GLN A 69 -8.22 11.15 8.24
CA GLN A 69 -7.60 10.82 9.53
C GLN A 69 -8.67 10.83 10.64
N ASP A 70 -8.23 10.62 11.89
CA ASP A 70 -9.03 10.41 13.10
C ASP A 70 -9.55 8.96 13.26
N GLU A 71 -10.61 8.81 14.04
CA GLU A 71 -11.33 7.58 14.36
C GLU A 71 -11.80 6.77 13.13
N VAL A 72 -11.72 7.32 11.92
CA VAL A 72 -12.01 6.58 10.68
C VAL A 72 -11.11 5.37 10.48
N TRP A 73 -9.89 5.41 11.01
CA TRP A 73 -8.98 4.26 11.01
C TRP A 73 -9.51 3.07 11.80
N LYS A 74 -10.36 3.30 12.82
CA LYS A 74 -10.94 2.22 13.64
C LYS A 74 -12.04 1.44 12.93
N ASN A 75 -12.55 1.93 11.80
CA ASN A 75 -13.56 1.20 11.02
C ASN A 75 -12.90 0.09 10.18
N LYS A 76 -12.53 -1.01 10.86
CA LYS A 76 -11.91 -2.20 10.26
C LYS A 76 -12.78 -2.81 9.15
N ALA A 77 -14.09 -2.84 9.34
CA ALA A 77 -15.02 -3.41 8.36
C ALA A 77 -14.95 -2.66 7.02
N ALA A 78 -15.05 -1.33 7.05
CA ALA A 78 -14.96 -0.52 5.83
C ALA A 78 -13.57 -0.58 5.16
N HIS A 79 -12.51 -0.69 5.96
CA HIS A 79 -11.17 -0.93 5.43
C HIS A 79 -11.09 -2.27 4.68
N VAL A 80 -11.60 -3.35 5.26
CA VAL A 80 -11.62 -4.68 4.63
C VAL A 80 -12.43 -4.66 3.32
N GLU A 81 -13.62 -4.05 3.32
CA GLU A 81 -14.43 -3.92 2.10
C GLU A 81 -13.68 -3.21 0.97
N GLN A 82 -13.05 -2.06 1.27
CA GLN A 82 -12.28 -1.31 0.28
C GLN A 82 -11.02 -2.07 -0.15
N THR A 83 -10.37 -2.80 0.74
CA THR A 83 -9.21 -3.66 0.41
C THR A 83 -9.62 -4.78 -0.54
N LEU A 84 -10.78 -5.43 -0.34
CA LEU A 84 -11.29 -6.45 -1.26
C LEU A 84 -11.49 -5.90 -2.67
N PHE A 85 -12.08 -4.71 -2.80
CA PHE A 85 -12.21 -4.04 -4.09
C PHE A 85 -10.85 -3.65 -4.69
N THR A 86 -9.93 -3.16 -3.86
CA THR A 86 -8.58 -2.77 -4.28
C THR A 86 -7.83 -3.98 -4.85
N ASN A 87 -7.96 -5.16 -4.22
CA ASN A 87 -7.36 -6.39 -4.71
C ASN A 87 -7.86 -6.75 -6.11
N VAL A 88 -9.16 -6.64 -6.37
CA VAL A 88 -9.73 -6.87 -7.72
C VAL A 88 -9.10 -5.94 -8.76
N LYS A 89 -8.96 -4.64 -8.43
CA LYS A 89 -8.37 -3.66 -9.35
C LYS A 89 -6.88 -3.85 -9.56
N VAL A 90 -6.13 -4.17 -8.51
CA VAL A 90 -4.69 -4.47 -8.61
C VAL A 90 -4.45 -5.72 -9.45
N LEU A 91 -5.20 -6.80 -9.24
CA LEU A 91 -5.07 -8.03 -10.03
C LEU A 91 -5.36 -7.76 -11.51
N ALA A 92 -6.49 -7.10 -11.82
CA ALA A 92 -6.82 -6.77 -13.21
C ALA A 92 -5.75 -5.87 -13.89
N MET A 93 -5.21 -4.90 -13.15
CA MET A 93 -4.13 -4.05 -13.64
C MET A 93 -2.85 -4.87 -13.91
N VAL A 94 -2.47 -5.76 -13.00
CA VAL A 94 -1.30 -6.63 -13.17
C VAL A 94 -1.49 -7.57 -14.36
N ASP A 95 -2.66 -8.20 -14.49
CA ASP A 95 -2.97 -9.08 -15.63
C ASP A 95 -2.88 -8.33 -16.97
N ALA A 96 -3.40 -7.10 -17.03
CA ALA A 96 -3.30 -6.26 -18.22
C ALA A 96 -1.85 -5.88 -18.56
N LEU A 97 -1.04 -5.53 -17.56
CA LEU A 97 0.39 -5.21 -17.75
C LEU A 97 1.19 -6.43 -18.23
N LEU A 98 0.88 -7.62 -17.73
CA LEU A 98 1.56 -8.86 -18.12
C LEU A 98 1.07 -9.42 -19.46
N GLY A 99 -0.18 -9.14 -19.84
CA GLY A 99 -0.75 -9.53 -21.14
C GLY A 99 -0.42 -8.58 -22.29
N ALA A 100 0.15 -7.41 -22.02
CA ALA A 100 0.50 -6.44 -23.03
C ALA A 100 1.65 -6.94 -23.95
N PRO A 101 1.63 -6.61 -25.25
CA PRO A 101 2.71 -6.96 -26.15
C PRO A 101 4.00 -6.22 -25.76
N GLY A 102 5.14 -6.90 -25.87
CA GLY A 102 6.46 -6.32 -25.59
C GLY A 102 7.24 -7.09 -24.53
N PRO A 103 8.34 -6.53 -24.03
CA PRO A 103 9.13 -7.15 -22.97
C PRO A 103 8.33 -7.17 -21.66
N ALA A 104 8.38 -8.30 -20.94
CA ALA A 104 7.74 -8.43 -19.64
C ALA A 104 8.28 -7.36 -18.65
N PRO A 105 7.41 -6.63 -17.93
CA PRO A 105 7.85 -5.58 -17.02
C PRO A 105 8.37 -6.14 -15.69
N ILE A 106 9.11 -5.30 -14.94
CA ILE A 106 9.28 -5.46 -13.50
C ILE A 106 8.09 -4.77 -12.83
N ILE A 107 7.32 -5.47 -12.01
CA ILE A 107 6.17 -4.90 -11.30
C ILE A 107 6.46 -4.92 -9.80
N ILE A 108 6.22 -3.80 -9.14
CA ILE A 108 6.32 -3.64 -7.69
C ILE A 108 4.96 -3.19 -7.18
N VAL A 109 4.36 -3.95 -6.27
CA VAL A 109 3.17 -3.54 -5.51
C VAL A 109 3.57 -3.44 -4.05
N GLN A 110 3.67 -2.23 -3.54
CA GLN A 110 4.20 -1.97 -2.20
C GLN A 110 3.30 -0.98 -1.46
N GLY A 111 2.95 -1.30 -0.22
CA GLY A 111 2.31 -0.35 0.70
C GLY A 111 3.30 0.71 1.15
N ASP A 112 2.82 1.94 1.35
CA ASP A 112 3.60 3.01 1.99
C ASP A 112 3.62 2.85 3.52
N HIS A 113 2.51 2.37 4.09
CA HIS A 113 2.36 1.99 5.48
C HIS A 113 1.16 1.02 5.66
N GLY A 114 1.08 0.38 6.84
CA GLY A 114 -0.07 -0.42 7.25
C GLY A 114 -1.25 0.42 7.80
N SER A 115 -2.28 -0.25 8.29
CA SER A 115 -3.43 0.43 8.88
C SER A 115 -3.13 0.99 10.29
N ALA A 116 -4.14 1.60 10.93
CA ALA A 116 -4.01 2.19 12.25
C ALA A 116 -5.26 1.94 13.12
N ALA A 117 -5.84 0.76 12.96
CA ALA A 117 -7.13 0.40 13.53
C ALA A 117 -7.05 -0.14 14.97
N SER A 118 -5.87 -0.57 15.43
CA SER A 118 -5.63 -1.07 16.79
C SER A 118 -5.41 0.03 17.84
N GLY A 119 -5.24 1.30 17.45
CA GLY A 119 -4.84 2.32 18.42
C GLY A 119 -4.92 3.76 17.94
N THR A 120 -4.11 4.62 18.59
CA THR A 120 -4.02 6.05 18.31
C THR A 120 -2.56 6.50 18.23
N PHE A 121 -2.27 7.43 17.34
CA PHE A 121 -0.93 8.01 17.18
C PHE A 121 -0.50 8.94 18.33
N LYS A 122 -1.42 9.34 19.21
CA LYS A 122 -1.09 10.16 20.39
C LYS A 122 -0.32 9.38 21.46
N SER A 123 -0.64 8.11 21.59
CA SER A 123 -0.02 7.17 22.53
C SER A 123 0.06 5.81 21.84
N PRO A 124 0.98 5.63 20.88
CA PRO A 124 1.04 4.44 20.06
C PRO A 124 1.42 3.23 20.92
N THR A 125 0.61 2.17 20.84
CA THR A 125 0.94 0.86 21.43
C THR A 125 1.88 0.08 20.53
N GLU A 126 2.55 -0.94 21.06
CA GLU A 126 3.33 -1.88 20.23
C GLU A 126 2.48 -2.54 19.13
N GLU A 127 1.22 -2.88 19.44
CA GLU A 127 0.28 -3.45 18.45
C GLU A 127 0.03 -2.47 17.30
N LEU A 128 -0.17 -1.18 17.59
CA LEU A 128 -0.34 -0.15 16.57
C LEU A 128 0.92 0.00 15.72
N ILE A 129 2.10 -0.01 16.35
CA ILE A 129 3.37 0.09 15.61
C ILE A 129 3.53 -1.12 14.69
N ARG A 130 3.26 -2.34 15.18
CA ARG A 130 3.29 -3.56 14.36
C ARG A 130 2.31 -3.49 13.19
N GLU A 131 1.06 -3.09 13.44
CA GLU A 131 0.05 -2.93 12.40
C GLU A 131 0.48 -1.89 11.36
N ARG A 132 0.97 -0.74 11.81
CA ARG A 132 1.33 0.40 10.96
C ARG A 132 2.58 0.13 10.11
N MET A 133 3.50 -0.69 10.59
CA MET A 133 4.77 -0.94 9.92
C MET A 133 4.76 -2.18 9.02
N ARG A 134 3.77 -3.07 9.17
CA ARG A 134 3.61 -4.25 8.31
C ARG A 134 2.85 -3.86 7.03
N ILE A 135 3.53 -4.01 5.89
CA ILE A 135 3.01 -3.65 4.57
C ILE A 135 3.02 -4.86 3.63
N LEU A 136 2.19 -4.79 2.58
CA LEU A 136 2.38 -5.63 1.41
C LEU A 136 3.64 -5.15 0.66
N SER A 137 4.51 -6.07 0.27
CA SER A 137 5.63 -5.82 -0.63
C SER A 137 5.77 -7.00 -1.58
N ALA A 138 5.27 -6.85 -2.80
CA ALA A 138 5.24 -7.90 -3.83
C ALA A 138 6.03 -7.47 -5.06
N PHE A 139 6.78 -8.41 -5.61
CA PHE A 139 7.64 -8.20 -6.77
C PHE A 139 7.32 -9.24 -7.85
N TYR A 140 7.18 -8.76 -9.08
CA TYR A 140 7.22 -9.60 -10.28
C TYR A 140 8.46 -9.28 -11.08
N PHE A 141 9.20 -10.33 -11.45
CA PHE A 141 10.37 -10.23 -12.31
C PHE A 141 10.19 -11.08 -13.57
N PRO A 142 10.69 -10.63 -14.74
CA PRO A 142 10.61 -11.37 -15.99
C PRO A 142 11.17 -12.80 -15.91
N GLU A 143 10.57 -13.75 -16.64
CA GLU A 143 10.92 -15.18 -16.59
C GLU A 143 12.41 -15.50 -16.79
N HIS A 144 13.05 -14.79 -17.71
CA HIS A 144 14.45 -14.99 -18.02
C HIS A 144 15.41 -14.50 -16.91
N ARG A 145 14.90 -13.79 -15.89
CA ARG A 145 15.70 -13.27 -14.77
C ARG A 145 14.85 -13.07 -13.51
N ARG A 146 14.89 -14.04 -12.60
CA ARG A 146 14.11 -14.05 -11.35
C ARG A 146 15.01 -14.06 -10.10
N PRO A 147 15.70 -12.96 -9.79
CA PRO A 147 16.48 -12.87 -8.56
C PRO A 147 15.52 -12.94 -7.36
N GLN A 148 15.96 -13.56 -6.27
CA GLN A 148 15.17 -13.70 -5.05
C GLN A 148 15.59 -12.59 -4.08
N PRO A 149 14.69 -11.63 -3.75
CA PRO A 149 14.98 -10.67 -2.70
C PRO A 149 15.03 -11.39 -1.34
N PRO A 150 15.80 -10.87 -0.37
CA PRO A 150 15.74 -11.37 1.01
C PRO A 150 14.29 -11.41 1.51
N ALA A 151 13.93 -12.47 2.24
CA ALA A 151 12.56 -12.64 2.75
C ALA A 151 12.14 -11.52 3.71
N ASP A 152 13.12 -10.89 4.37
CA ASP A 152 12.96 -9.77 5.30
C ASP A 152 13.39 -8.42 4.70
N ILE A 153 13.47 -8.31 3.36
CA ILE A 153 13.82 -7.07 2.68
C ILE A 153 12.89 -5.93 3.13
N THR A 154 13.47 -4.78 3.46
CA THR A 154 12.70 -3.57 3.76
C THR A 154 12.63 -2.65 2.56
N PRO A 155 11.64 -1.73 2.49
CA PRO A 155 11.49 -0.79 1.38
C PRO A 155 12.74 0.05 1.06
N VAL A 156 13.64 0.26 2.03
CA VAL A 156 14.92 0.96 1.82
C VAL A 156 15.79 0.29 0.77
N ASN A 157 15.63 -1.02 0.61
CA ASN A 157 16.46 -1.89 -0.24
C ASN A 157 15.78 -2.26 -1.56
N THR A 158 14.48 -1.97 -1.75
CA THR A 158 13.71 -2.30 -2.96
C THR A 158 14.43 -1.90 -4.26
N PHE A 159 14.77 -0.61 -4.42
CA PHE A 159 15.44 -0.14 -5.64
C PHE A 159 16.93 -0.51 -5.70
N ARG A 160 17.60 -0.63 -4.55
CA ARG A 160 19.01 -1.08 -4.50
C ARG A 160 19.14 -2.49 -5.04
N PHE A 161 18.21 -3.36 -4.63
CA PHE A 161 18.11 -4.73 -5.11
C PHE A 161 17.82 -4.76 -6.62
N ILE A 162 16.80 -4.05 -7.09
CA ILE A 162 16.41 -4.05 -8.51
C ILE A 162 17.52 -3.47 -9.39
N PHE A 163 18.11 -2.33 -9.04
CA PHE A 163 19.15 -1.69 -9.86
C PHE A 163 20.43 -2.51 -9.92
N THR A 164 20.79 -3.18 -8.82
CA THR A 164 21.92 -4.11 -8.82
C THR A 164 21.65 -5.31 -9.73
N HIS A 165 20.45 -5.89 -9.65
CA HIS A 165 20.12 -7.11 -10.37
C HIS A 165 19.63 -6.89 -11.79
N PHE A 166 19.23 -5.70 -12.24
CA PHE A 166 18.70 -5.51 -13.60
C PHE A 166 19.45 -4.45 -14.39
N PHE A 167 20.18 -3.55 -13.72
CA PHE A 167 20.80 -2.38 -14.33
C PHE A 167 22.30 -2.25 -14.05
N ALA A 168 22.93 -3.34 -13.55
CA ALA A 168 24.36 -3.40 -13.23
C ALA A 168 24.86 -2.30 -12.29
N ALA A 169 23.96 -1.72 -11.49
CA ALA A 169 24.33 -0.73 -10.48
C ALA A 169 25.12 -1.39 -9.35
N ARG A 170 26.03 -0.64 -8.74
CA ARG A 170 26.81 -1.09 -7.57
C ARG A 170 26.23 -0.49 -6.31
N LEU A 171 25.05 -0.97 -5.89
CA LEU A 171 24.32 -0.48 -4.72
C LEU A 171 24.22 -1.59 -3.66
N PRO A 172 25.21 -1.73 -2.75
CA PRO A 172 25.15 -2.74 -1.69
C PRO A 172 23.90 -2.54 -0.84
N LEU A 173 23.25 -3.59 -0.34
CA LEU A 173 22.09 -3.43 0.53
C LEU A 173 22.48 -2.64 1.79
N LEU A 174 21.57 -1.78 2.26
CA LEU A 174 21.68 -1.10 3.55
C LEU A 174 21.16 -2.01 4.67
N GLU A 175 21.47 -1.65 5.91
CA GLU A 175 20.81 -2.26 7.05
C GLU A 175 19.30 -2.05 6.97
N ASP A 176 18.55 -3.12 7.17
CA ASP A 176 17.08 -3.14 7.18
C ASP A 176 16.53 -2.59 8.52
N LYS A 177 16.86 -1.32 8.78
CA LYS A 177 16.39 -0.55 9.94
C LYS A 177 14.99 0.02 9.71
N LEU A 178 14.14 -0.09 10.73
CA LEU A 178 12.73 0.30 10.69
C LEU A 178 12.51 1.43 11.69
N TYR A 179 12.05 2.58 11.18
CA TYR A 179 11.85 3.78 11.98
C TYR A 179 10.39 4.19 12.03
N PHE A 180 9.92 4.53 13.23
CA PHE A 180 8.57 5.00 13.48
C PHE A 180 8.57 6.45 14.00
N SER A 181 7.55 7.23 13.65
CA SER A 181 7.30 8.57 14.21
C SER A 181 5.80 8.84 14.25
N THR A 182 5.36 9.66 15.21
CA THR A 182 3.95 10.07 15.29
C THR A 182 3.69 11.35 14.50
N TYR A 183 2.41 11.65 14.24
CA TYR A 183 2.03 12.92 13.60
C TYR A 183 2.31 14.15 14.46
N GLU A 184 2.37 14.01 15.79
CA GLU A 184 2.66 15.12 16.71
C GLU A 184 4.16 15.45 16.75
N ARG A 185 5.03 14.47 16.45
CA ARG A 185 6.48 14.64 16.40
C ARG A 185 7.01 14.08 15.08
N PRO A 186 6.67 14.71 13.93
CA PRO A 186 7.18 14.26 12.65
C PRO A 186 8.70 14.32 12.65
N TYR A 187 9.35 13.34 12.03
CA TYR A 187 10.81 13.20 11.93
C TYR A 187 11.56 12.89 13.24
N ALA A 188 10.88 12.81 14.38
CA ALA A 188 11.45 12.26 15.61
C ALA A 188 11.41 10.73 15.53
N PHE A 189 12.34 10.17 14.74
CA PHE A 189 12.37 8.75 14.43
C PHE A 189 12.84 7.91 15.62
N GLU A 190 12.08 6.88 15.93
CA GLU A 190 12.43 5.83 16.88
C GLU A 190 12.77 4.55 16.12
N ASP A 191 13.91 3.93 16.44
CA ASP A 191 14.29 2.63 15.87
C ASP A 191 13.42 1.53 16.51
N VAL A 192 12.46 1.02 15.73
CA VAL A 192 11.53 -0.05 16.12
C VAL A 192 11.92 -1.39 15.49
N THR A 193 13.15 -1.53 14.99
CA THR A 193 13.62 -2.74 14.30
C THR A 193 13.49 -3.97 15.18
N ALA A 194 13.94 -3.89 16.44
CA ALA A 194 13.88 -5.00 17.38
C ALA A 194 12.44 -5.44 17.67
N LEU A 195 11.53 -4.47 17.83
CA LEU A 195 10.10 -4.73 18.02
C LEU A 195 9.54 -5.57 16.88
N LEU A 196 9.79 -5.16 15.63
CA LEU A 196 9.20 -5.81 14.46
C LEU A 196 9.88 -7.12 14.06
N ARG A 197 11.14 -7.32 14.43
CA ARG A 197 11.90 -8.56 14.17
C ARG A 197 11.78 -9.61 15.27
N ALA A 198 11.26 -9.25 16.44
CA ALA A 198 10.91 -10.24 17.45
C ALA A 198 9.87 -11.21 16.88
N THR A 199 10.20 -12.49 16.78
CA THR A 199 9.26 -13.54 16.38
C THR A 199 8.13 -13.59 17.39
N ASP A 200 6.89 -13.71 16.91
CA ASP A 200 5.75 -14.04 17.77
C ASP A 200 6.04 -15.43 18.35
N GLY A 201 6.46 -15.48 19.62
CA GLY A 201 6.98 -16.66 20.31
C GLY A 201 5.92 -17.73 20.64
N SER A 202 5.01 -18.06 19.74
CA SER A 202 4.07 -19.16 19.91
C SER A 202 3.38 -19.57 18.60
N ALA A 203 3.87 -20.65 17.96
CA ALA A 203 3.06 -21.71 17.33
C ALA A 203 3.95 -22.59 16.44
N SER A 204 4.75 -23.45 17.07
CA SER A 204 5.16 -24.73 16.47
C SER A 204 5.06 -25.76 17.57
N SER A 205 3.84 -26.18 17.89
CA SER A 205 3.64 -27.53 18.41
C SER A 205 3.57 -28.43 17.18
N ALA A 206 4.66 -29.14 16.94
CA ALA A 206 4.67 -30.29 16.08
C ALA A 206 3.56 -31.26 16.53
N THR A 207 2.67 -31.62 15.62
CA THR A 207 2.05 -32.93 15.63
C THR A 207 2.70 -33.72 14.51
N GLN A 208 3.74 -34.47 14.88
CA GLN A 208 3.98 -35.76 14.25
C GLN A 208 2.85 -36.67 14.74
N ASP A 209 2.03 -37.13 13.79
CA ASP A 209 1.53 -38.50 13.68
C ASP A 209 1.08 -38.71 12.22
#